data_AF-A0A0B7F783-F1
#
_entry.id   AF-A0A0B7F783-F1
#
_cell.length_a   1.000
_cell.length_b   1.000
_cell.length_c   1.000
_cell.angle_alpha   90.00
_cell.angle_beta   90.00
_cell.angle_gamma   90.00
#
_symmetry.space_group_name_H-M   'P 1'
#
loop_
_entity.id
_entity.type
_entity.pdbx_description
1 polymer ?
#
loop_
_entity_poly.entity_id
_entity_poly.type
_entity_poly.pdbx_seq_one_letter_code
_entity_poly.pdbx_strand_id
1 'polypeptide(L)'
;MYLVARIIKDILSGRNGENYLGWVFRFSQQILGAPSTEQGLDLAGRLGGLHDLVPLVFMVSGTATGYSLFKRCTPVFLRLAALHRDFWSDDSAISILNTIREPRYEAAQFVINDTILSLVLGTPPLLHYDTTPVWTAEPQFHYQLMYGFPIGVLLLLARINAWRASRIKGQASYSQNHWTDWEKQLDSWNPTIDYGDGPNNNIMRFMIQEAWRQATKIYLYLGAKDVNSADPRVETAVQQVFKLVSTLKVGDYLGTHLLIPCLLAGVAARREKHRAALRSRFAHEALRKVSVLMLRGSDFVPVLDHLWHGAGSEGRPITWEDYVQSCRTNLLI
;
A
#
# COMPACT_ATOMS: atom_id res chain seq x y z
N MET A 1 -19.39 -9.64 10.00
CA MET A 1 -19.50 -8.89 11.28
C MET A 1 -19.14 -9.69 12.53
N TYR A 2 -19.94 -10.67 13.02
CA TYR A 2 -19.65 -11.34 14.31
C TYR A 2 -18.28 -12.07 14.37
N LEU A 3 -17.93 -12.82 13.32
CA LEU A 3 -16.66 -13.54 13.26
C LEU A 3 -15.45 -12.57 13.30
N VAL A 4 -15.52 -11.49 12.52
CA VAL A 4 -14.50 -10.44 12.46
C VAL A 4 -14.29 -9.84 13.85
N ALA A 5 -15.37 -9.42 14.51
CA ALA A 5 -15.32 -8.85 15.85
C ALA A 5 -14.74 -9.81 16.89
N ARG A 6 -15.08 -11.11 16.80
CA ARG A 6 -14.57 -12.15 17.69
C ARG A 6 -13.07 -12.41 17.49
N ILE A 7 -12.61 -12.51 16.25
CA ILE A 7 -11.19 -12.69 15.93
C ILE A 7 -10.39 -11.48 16.43
N ILE A 8 -10.85 -10.26 16.14
CA ILE A 8 -10.19 -9.03 16.61
C ILE A 8 -10.12 -9.01 18.14
N LYS A 9 -11.23 -9.31 18.83
CA LYS A 9 -11.27 -9.36 20.30
C LYS A 9 -10.26 -10.36 20.86
N ASP A 10 -10.15 -11.53 20.26
CA ASP A 10 -9.24 -12.58 20.73
C ASP A 10 -7.78 -12.24 20.48
N ILE A 11 -7.45 -11.70 19.30
CA ILE A 11 -6.10 -11.19 18.99
C ILE A 11 -5.72 -10.08 19.97
N LEU A 12 -6.61 -9.11 20.21
CA LEU A 12 -6.37 -8.01 21.17
C LEU A 12 -6.24 -8.51 22.62
N SER A 13 -6.81 -9.67 22.93
CA SER A 13 -6.68 -10.32 24.24
C SER A 13 -5.45 -11.23 24.36
N GLY A 14 -4.56 -11.23 23.35
CA GLY A 14 -3.36 -12.08 23.32
C GLY A 14 -3.64 -13.56 23.04
N ARG A 15 -4.83 -13.92 22.58
CA ARG A 15 -5.17 -15.31 22.20
C ARG A 15 -4.73 -15.60 20.76
N ASN A 16 -4.39 -16.86 20.49
CA ASN A 16 -3.97 -17.28 19.15
C ASN A 16 -5.15 -17.18 18.16
N GLY A 17 -5.05 -16.24 17.22
CA GLY A 17 -6.02 -16.05 16.15
C GLY A 17 -6.02 -17.18 15.11
N GLU A 18 -4.96 -17.99 15.03
CA GLU A 18 -4.80 -19.05 14.02
C GLU A 18 -5.91 -20.11 14.09
N ASN A 19 -6.50 -20.30 15.26
CA ASN A 19 -7.64 -21.19 15.48
C ASN A 19 -8.84 -20.84 14.60
N TYR A 20 -8.93 -19.60 14.13
CA TYR A 20 -10.02 -19.12 13.27
C TYR A 20 -9.73 -19.28 11.76
N LEU A 21 -8.50 -19.64 11.36
CA LEU A 21 -8.12 -19.72 9.95
C LEU A 21 -8.95 -20.73 9.16
N GLY A 22 -9.21 -21.90 9.74
CA GLY A 22 -10.08 -22.90 9.10
C GLY A 22 -11.47 -22.34 8.79
N TRP A 23 -11.99 -21.45 9.63
CA TRP A 23 -13.28 -20.81 9.41
C TRP A 23 -13.16 -19.73 8.34
N VAL A 24 -12.16 -18.85 8.43
CA VAL A 24 -11.89 -17.79 7.45
C VAL A 24 -11.72 -18.38 6.04
N PHE A 25 -10.92 -19.44 5.90
CA PHE A 25 -10.76 -20.11 4.60
C PHE A 25 -12.04 -20.75 4.11
N ARG A 26 -12.80 -21.46 4.95
CA ARG A 26 -14.10 -22.03 4.55
C ARG A 26 -15.07 -20.95 4.07
N PHE A 27 -15.18 -19.83 4.78
CA PHE A 27 -16.03 -18.72 4.34
C PHE A 27 -15.53 -18.12 3.02
N SER A 28 -14.22 -17.93 2.87
CA SER A 28 -13.68 -17.42 1.61
C SER A 28 -13.98 -18.36 0.44
N GLN A 29 -13.88 -19.68 0.63
CA GLN A 29 -14.22 -20.67 -0.40
C GLN A 29 -15.70 -20.68 -0.73
N GLN A 30 -16.58 -20.51 0.27
CA GLN A 30 -18.01 -20.40 0.02
C GLN A 30 -18.35 -19.15 -0.79
N ILE A 31 -17.73 -18.01 -0.48
CA ILE A 31 -17.95 -16.76 -1.22
C ILE A 31 -17.44 -16.88 -2.67
N LEU A 32 -16.25 -17.47 -2.85
CA LEU A 32 -15.63 -17.67 -4.17
C LEU A 32 -16.36 -18.72 -5.01
N GLY A 33 -16.89 -19.76 -4.37
CA GLY A 33 -17.56 -20.90 -5.01
C GLY A 33 -19.07 -20.76 -5.18
N ALA A 34 -19.68 -19.71 -4.62
CA ALA A 34 -21.12 -19.49 -4.77
C ALA A 34 -21.50 -19.33 -6.25
N PRO A 35 -22.59 -19.97 -6.73
CA PRO A 35 -23.01 -19.88 -8.12
C PRO A 35 -23.29 -18.42 -8.49
N SER A 36 -22.84 -17.98 -9.66
CA SER A 36 -23.03 -16.60 -10.12
C SER A 36 -24.53 -16.34 -10.32
N THR A 37 -25.14 -15.52 -9.47
CA THR A 37 -26.38 -14.85 -9.84
C THR A 37 -26.01 -13.61 -10.65
N GLU A 38 -26.64 -13.37 -11.80
CA GLU A 38 -26.28 -12.28 -12.75
C GLU A 38 -26.50 -10.85 -12.21
N GLN A 39 -26.70 -10.67 -10.91
CA GLN A 39 -26.97 -9.38 -10.28
C GLN A 39 -25.66 -8.78 -9.73
N GLY A 40 -25.27 -7.59 -10.21
CA GLY A 40 -24.06 -6.90 -9.75
C GLY A 40 -24.01 -6.57 -8.25
N LEU A 41 -25.16 -6.51 -7.57
CA LEU A 41 -25.25 -6.35 -6.11
C LEU A 41 -24.71 -7.57 -5.35
N ASP A 42 -24.89 -8.78 -5.89
CA ASP A 42 -24.34 -10.01 -5.31
C ASP A 42 -22.80 -10.04 -5.46
N LEU A 43 -22.26 -9.61 -6.61
CA LEU A 43 -20.82 -9.53 -6.83
C LEU A 43 -20.14 -8.48 -5.93
N ALA A 44 -20.74 -7.31 -5.76
CA ALA A 44 -20.24 -6.30 -4.83
C ALA A 44 -20.22 -6.82 -3.39
N GLY A 45 -21.32 -7.44 -2.93
CA GLY A 45 -21.40 -8.05 -1.61
C GLY A 45 -20.37 -9.17 -1.38
N ARG A 46 -20.11 -10.00 -2.39
CA ARG A 46 -19.04 -11.03 -2.34
C ARG A 46 -17.66 -10.41 -2.24
N LEU A 47 -17.36 -9.39 -3.04
CA LEU A 47 -16.08 -8.69 -2.98
C LEU A 47 -15.88 -8.00 -1.62
N GLY A 48 -16.90 -7.34 -1.09
CA GLY A 48 -16.90 -6.75 0.24
C GLY A 48 -16.68 -7.80 1.35
N GLY A 49 -17.39 -8.93 1.27
CA GLY A 49 -17.18 -10.05 2.20
C GLY A 49 -15.76 -10.63 2.15
N LEU A 50 -15.13 -10.66 0.97
CA LEU A 50 -13.71 -11.05 0.85
C LEU A 50 -12.79 -9.99 1.45
N HIS A 51 -13.04 -8.70 1.22
CA HIS A 51 -12.28 -7.61 1.83
C HIS A 51 -12.41 -7.53 3.35
N ASP A 52 -13.49 -8.05 3.94
CA ASP A 52 -13.60 -8.23 5.39
C ASP A 52 -12.71 -9.38 5.91
N LEU A 53 -12.49 -10.42 5.10
CA LEU A 53 -11.73 -11.62 5.49
C LEU A 53 -10.23 -11.49 5.24
N VAL A 54 -9.82 -10.85 4.14
CA VAL A 54 -8.40 -10.71 3.76
C VAL A 54 -7.55 -10.08 4.88
N PRO A 55 -7.91 -8.93 5.49
CA PRO A 55 -7.13 -8.32 6.57
C PRO A 55 -6.95 -9.25 7.77
N LEU A 56 -7.94 -10.10 8.06
CA LEU A 56 -7.84 -11.10 9.13
C LEU A 56 -6.74 -12.12 8.84
N VAL A 57 -6.63 -12.57 7.59
CA VAL A 57 -5.56 -13.50 7.19
C VAL A 57 -4.19 -12.84 7.27
N PHE A 58 -4.05 -11.57 6.85
CA PHE A 58 -2.81 -10.81 7.04
C PHE A 58 -2.40 -10.73 8.51
N MET A 59 -3.35 -10.43 9.40
CA MET A 59 -3.07 -10.33 10.84
C MET A 59 -2.70 -11.67 11.46
N VAL A 60 -3.39 -12.75 11.07
CA VAL A 60 -3.28 -14.05 11.75
C VAL A 60 -2.21 -14.95 11.12
N SER A 61 -2.14 -15.02 9.79
CA SER A 61 -1.24 -15.92 9.04
C SER A 61 -0.09 -15.21 8.34
N GLY A 62 0.01 -13.89 8.51
CA GLY A 62 1.05 -13.08 7.89
C GLY A 62 0.79 -12.72 6.43
N THR A 63 1.73 -11.96 5.89
CA THR A 63 1.65 -11.24 4.62
C THR A 63 1.53 -12.17 3.42
N ALA A 64 2.27 -13.27 3.38
CA ALA A 64 2.25 -14.24 2.27
C ALA A 64 0.85 -14.84 2.07
N THR A 65 0.26 -15.33 3.16
CA THR A 65 -1.04 -15.99 3.17
C THR A 65 -2.16 -14.99 2.87
N GLY A 66 -2.07 -13.80 3.48
CA GLY A 66 -3.01 -12.70 3.21
C GLY A 66 -3.01 -12.28 1.75
N TYR A 67 -1.82 -12.12 1.16
CA TYR A 67 -1.67 -11.77 -0.25
C TYR A 67 -2.18 -12.88 -1.17
N SER A 68 -1.93 -14.15 -0.84
CA SER A 68 -2.49 -15.29 -1.58
C SER A 68 -4.02 -15.28 -1.60
N LEU A 69 -4.67 -14.94 -0.48
CA LEU A 69 -6.13 -14.79 -0.45
C LEU A 69 -6.59 -13.56 -1.24
N PHE A 70 -5.89 -12.43 -1.13
CA PHE A 70 -6.19 -11.21 -1.90
C PHE A 70 -6.16 -11.47 -3.42
N LYS A 71 -5.17 -12.23 -3.91
CA LYS A 71 -5.10 -12.64 -5.33
C LYS A 71 -6.33 -13.40 -5.81
N ARG A 72 -7.04 -14.10 -4.92
CA ARG A 72 -8.28 -14.82 -5.25
C ARG A 72 -9.49 -13.90 -5.39
N CYS A 73 -9.39 -12.65 -4.96
CA CYS A 73 -10.43 -11.64 -5.17
C CYS A 73 -10.46 -11.15 -6.64
N THR A 74 -9.36 -11.26 -7.38
CA THR A 74 -9.22 -10.72 -8.75
C THR A 74 -10.33 -11.17 -9.71
N PRO A 75 -10.71 -12.46 -9.79
CA PRO A 75 -11.79 -12.89 -10.69
C PRO A 75 -13.16 -12.30 -10.31
N VAL A 76 -13.42 -12.11 -9.01
CA VAL A 76 -14.67 -11.49 -8.53
C VAL A 76 -14.70 -10.01 -8.90
N PHE A 77 -13.58 -9.31 -8.71
CA PHE A 77 -13.44 -7.93 -9.16
C PHE A 77 -13.64 -7.79 -10.68
N LEU A 78 -13.00 -8.63 -11.49
CA LEU A 78 -13.12 -8.55 -12.95
C LEU A 78 -14.55 -8.80 -13.44
N ARG A 79 -15.27 -9.73 -12.80
CA ARG A 79 -16.70 -9.96 -13.09
C ARG A 79 -17.54 -8.74 -12.71
N LEU A 80 -17.27 -8.12 -11.56
CA LEU A 80 -17.93 -6.88 -11.17
C LEU A 80 -17.63 -5.77 -12.18
N ALA A 81 -16.36 -5.59 -12.57
CA ALA A 81 -15.94 -4.60 -13.54
C ALA A 81 -16.55 -4.81 -14.92
N ALA A 82 -16.78 -6.06 -15.35
CA ALA A 82 -17.45 -6.35 -16.62
C ALA A 82 -18.90 -5.82 -16.67
N LEU A 83 -19.54 -5.58 -15.52
CA LEU A 83 -20.87 -4.98 -15.42
C LEU A 83 -20.84 -3.44 -15.47
N HIS A 84 -19.66 -2.82 -15.42
CA HIS A 84 -19.48 -1.37 -15.32
C HIS A 84 -18.50 -0.89 -16.38
N ARG A 85 -19.01 -0.43 -17.53
CA ARG A 85 -18.18 0.05 -18.64
C ARG A 85 -17.24 1.19 -18.22
N ASP A 86 -17.66 2.03 -17.29
CA ASP A 86 -16.86 3.18 -16.82
C ASP A 86 -15.57 2.77 -16.08
N PHE A 87 -15.47 1.51 -15.63
CA PHE A 87 -14.25 0.98 -15.02
C PHE A 87 -13.15 0.69 -16.04
N TRP A 88 -13.47 0.58 -17.31
CA TRP A 88 -12.51 0.24 -18.36
C TRP A 88 -12.07 1.49 -19.11
N SER A 89 -10.78 1.55 -19.44
CA SER A 89 -10.26 2.44 -20.47
C SER A 89 -10.30 1.76 -21.84
N ASP A 90 -10.07 2.55 -22.90
CA ASP A 90 -10.10 2.06 -24.29
C ASP A 90 -9.12 0.90 -24.54
N ASP A 91 -8.00 0.85 -23.81
CA ASP A 91 -6.97 -0.19 -23.92
C ASP A 91 -7.26 -1.45 -23.07
N SER A 92 -8.50 -1.65 -22.62
CA SER A 92 -8.87 -2.74 -21.70
C SER A 92 -8.12 -2.71 -20.37
N ALA A 93 -7.61 -1.55 -19.96
CA ALA A 93 -7.05 -1.33 -18.64
C ALA A 93 -8.14 -0.87 -17.67
N ILE A 94 -7.95 -1.08 -16.37
CA ILE A 94 -8.87 -0.60 -15.35
C ILE A 94 -8.57 0.86 -15.02
N SER A 95 -9.53 1.75 -15.20
CA SER A 95 -9.45 3.16 -14.82
C SER A 95 -9.48 3.30 -13.31
N ILE A 96 -8.33 3.64 -12.71
CA ILE A 96 -8.21 3.87 -11.27
C ILE A 96 -9.13 5.02 -10.84
N LEU A 97 -9.12 6.12 -11.61
CA LEU A 97 -9.87 7.32 -11.25
C LEU A 97 -11.38 7.06 -11.29
N ASN A 98 -11.88 6.41 -12.34
CA ASN A 98 -13.32 6.12 -12.45
C ASN A 98 -13.76 5.10 -11.39
N THR A 99 -12.96 4.04 -11.18
CA THR A 99 -13.26 3.03 -10.15
C THR A 99 -13.36 3.64 -8.75
N ILE A 100 -12.53 4.66 -8.46
CA ILE A 100 -12.53 5.33 -7.16
C ILE A 100 -13.67 6.36 -7.06
N ARG A 101 -14.02 7.06 -8.15
CA ARG A 101 -15.13 8.03 -8.22
C ARG A 101 -16.52 7.40 -8.04
N GLU A 102 -16.71 6.19 -8.54
CA GLU A 102 -17.98 5.50 -8.41
C GLU A 102 -18.31 5.16 -6.94
N PRO A 103 -19.59 5.16 -6.52
CA PRO A 103 -20.00 4.87 -5.14
C PRO A 103 -19.95 3.36 -4.84
N ARG A 104 -18.88 2.69 -5.28
CA ARG A 104 -18.63 1.25 -5.13
C ARG A 104 -17.34 1.06 -4.35
N TYR A 105 -17.48 1.15 -3.04
CA TYR A 105 -16.36 1.10 -2.11
C TYR A 105 -15.51 -0.16 -2.29
N GLU A 106 -16.10 -1.30 -2.59
CA GLU A 106 -15.41 -2.58 -2.77
C GLU A 106 -14.49 -2.57 -3.99
N ALA A 107 -14.92 -1.96 -5.10
CA ALA A 107 -14.09 -1.86 -6.30
C ALA A 107 -12.88 -0.93 -6.06
N ALA A 108 -13.13 0.22 -5.44
CA ALA A 108 -12.07 1.16 -5.06
C ALA A 108 -11.06 0.54 -4.08
N GLN A 109 -11.54 -0.20 -3.08
CA GLN A 109 -10.69 -0.95 -2.15
C GLN A 109 -9.78 -1.94 -2.89
N PHE A 110 -10.28 -2.66 -3.89
CA PHE A 110 -9.44 -3.59 -4.64
C PHE A 110 -8.29 -2.88 -5.35
N VAL A 111 -8.60 -1.79 -6.07
CA VAL A 111 -7.59 -1.00 -6.81
C VAL A 111 -6.55 -0.37 -5.89
N ILE A 112 -7.00 0.17 -4.75
CA ILE A 112 -6.12 0.73 -3.73
C ILE A 112 -5.18 -0.35 -3.18
N ASN A 113 -5.74 -1.48 -2.75
CA ASN A 113 -4.96 -2.55 -2.15
C ASN A 113 -4.01 -3.20 -3.15
N ASP A 114 -4.39 -3.42 -4.40
CA ASP A 114 -3.48 -3.96 -5.42
C ASP A 114 -2.31 -3.00 -5.69
N THR A 115 -2.58 -1.71 -5.79
CA THR A 115 -1.54 -0.68 -5.97
C THR A 115 -0.57 -0.66 -4.80
N ILE A 116 -1.09 -0.68 -3.57
CA ILE A 116 -0.30 -0.62 -2.36
C ILE A 116 0.48 -1.92 -2.12
N LEU A 117 -0.16 -3.08 -2.30
CA LEU A 117 0.49 -4.39 -2.14
C LEU A 117 1.60 -4.55 -3.18
N SER A 118 1.40 -4.14 -4.42
CA SER A 118 2.44 -4.16 -5.45
C SER A 118 3.65 -3.29 -5.11
N LEU A 119 3.40 -2.13 -4.51
CA LEU A 119 4.47 -1.26 -3.99
C LEU A 119 5.25 -1.95 -2.87
N VAL A 120 4.58 -2.35 -1.80
CA VAL A 120 5.27 -2.84 -0.59
C VAL A 120 5.87 -4.22 -0.77
N LEU A 121 5.26 -5.09 -1.57
CA LEU A 121 5.77 -6.43 -1.86
C LEU A 121 6.81 -6.41 -2.99
N GLY A 122 6.91 -5.31 -3.74
CA GLY A 122 7.80 -5.20 -4.88
C GLY A 122 7.36 -6.00 -6.10
N THR A 123 6.15 -6.58 -6.07
CA THR A 123 5.56 -7.41 -7.13
C THR A 123 4.86 -6.57 -8.20
N PRO A 124 4.67 -7.10 -9.43
CA PRO A 124 3.78 -6.46 -10.39
C PRO A 124 2.32 -6.39 -9.88
N PRO A 125 1.55 -5.35 -10.28
CA PRO A 125 0.10 -5.31 -10.09
C PRO A 125 -0.60 -6.53 -10.65
N LEU A 126 -1.68 -6.95 -9.97
CA LEU A 126 -2.52 -8.04 -10.42
C LEU A 126 -3.32 -7.67 -11.67
N LEU A 127 -3.67 -6.39 -11.80
CA LEU A 127 -4.39 -5.86 -12.97
C LEU A 127 -3.57 -4.82 -13.72
N HIS A 128 -3.88 -4.68 -15.01
CA HIS A 128 -3.38 -3.56 -15.79
C HIS A 128 -4.25 -2.33 -15.52
N TYR A 129 -3.63 -1.27 -15.02
CA TYR A 129 -4.31 -0.04 -14.68
C TYR A 129 -4.06 1.04 -15.72
N ASP A 130 -5.13 1.75 -16.09
CA ASP A 130 -5.00 3.02 -16.79
C ASP A 130 -4.51 4.07 -15.80
N THR A 131 -3.34 4.60 -16.11
CA THR A 131 -2.65 5.61 -15.31
C THR A 131 -2.45 6.91 -16.09
N THR A 132 -3.07 7.04 -17.27
CA THR A 132 -3.10 8.25 -18.08
C THR A 132 -3.81 9.44 -17.41
N PRO A 133 -4.84 9.29 -16.54
CA PRO A 133 -5.52 10.44 -15.96
C PRO A 133 -4.55 11.36 -15.21
N VAL A 134 -4.65 12.66 -15.44
CA VAL A 134 -3.80 13.70 -14.84
C VAL A 134 -4.02 13.73 -13.32
N TRP A 135 -2.97 14.06 -12.57
CA TRP A 135 -3.04 14.29 -11.12
C TRP A 135 -4.27 15.15 -10.76
N THR A 136 -5.23 14.58 -10.04
CA THR A 136 -6.38 15.32 -9.54
C THR A 136 -6.10 15.74 -8.09
N ALA A 137 -6.05 17.04 -7.84
CA ALA A 137 -6.00 17.59 -6.48
C ALA A 137 -7.36 17.48 -5.76
N GLU A 138 -8.43 17.11 -6.48
CA GLU A 138 -9.77 17.02 -5.92
C GLU A 138 -9.88 15.88 -4.89
N PRO A 139 -10.26 16.20 -3.65
CA PRO A 139 -10.36 15.21 -2.60
C PRO A 139 -11.64 14.40 -2.78
N GLN A 140 -11.49 13.11 -3.01
CA GLN A 140 -12.51 12.17 -2.53
C GLN A 140 -12.27 11.95 -1.05
N PHE A 141 -12.90 12.81 -0.26
CA PHE A 141 -12.64 12.99 1.17
C PHE A 141 -12.61 11.67 1.97
N HIS A 142 -13.45 10.70 1.60
CA HIS A 142 -13.61 9.43 2.31
C HIS A 142 -12.36 8.53 2.28
N TYR A 143 -11.69 8.40 1.14
CA TYR A 143 -10.52 7.51 1.03
C TYR A 143 -9.27 8.12 1.67
N GLN A 144 -9.12 9.44 1.59
CA GLN A 144 -8.03 10.14 2.24
C GLN A 144 -8.12 10.03 3.78
N LEU A 145 -9.32 10.03 4.35
CA LEU A 145 -9.53 9.77 5.77
C LEU A 145 -9.23 8.31 6.17
N MET A 146 -9.54 7.35 5.30
CA MET A 146 -9.31 5.93 5.61
C MET A 146 -7.87 5.47 5.42
N TYR A 147 -7.19 5.93 4.37
CA TYR A 147 -5.86 5.44 4.02
C TYR A 147 -4.74 6.44 4.32
N GLY A 148 -5.07 7.72 4.48
CA GLY A 148 -4.12 8.78 4.82
C GLY A 148 -3.39 9.39 3.63
N PHE A 149 -3.48 8.83 2.42
CA PHE A 149 -2.83 9.38 1.23
C PHE A 149 -3.81 10.15 0.32
N PRO A 150 -3.32 11.17 -0.42
CA PRO A 150 -4.09 11.81 -1.49
C PRO A 150 -4.25 10.91 -2.70
N ILE A 151 -5.36 11.03 -3.44
CA ILE A 151 -5.61 10.24 -4.65
C ILE A 151 -4.52 10.39 -5.73
N GLY A 152 -3.96 11.60 -5.88
CA GLY A 152 -2.84 11.84 -6.79
C GLY A 152 -1.61 10.99 -6.46
N VAL A 153 -1.31 10.79 -5.17
CA VAL A 153 -0.22 9.90 -4.74
C VAL A 153 -0.48 8.47 -5.18
N LEU A 154 -1.70 7.96 -5.00
CA LEU A 154 -2.06 6.62 -5.45
C LEU A 154 -1.89 6.45 -6.96
N LEU A 155 -2.36 7.41 -7.76
CA LEU A 155 -2.20 7.40 -9.22
C LEU A 155 -0.72 7.36 -9.62
N LEU A 156 0.12 8.12 -8.92
CA LEU A 156 1.55 8.12 -9.21
C LEU A 156 2.23 6.81 -8.78
N LEU A 157 1.84 6.24 -7.64
CA LEU A 157 2.32 4.90 -7.22
C LEU A 157 1.92 3.84 -8.25
N ALA A 158 0.69 3.88 -8.76
CA ALA A 158 0.22 2.98 -9.81
C ALA A 158 1.02 3.16 -11.11
N ARG A 159 1.34 4.39 -11.52
CA ARG A 159 2.23 4.65 -12.67
C ARG A 159 3.61 4.02 -12.48
N ILE A 160 4.23 4.21 -11.32
CA ILE A 160 5.55 3.65 -11.03
C ILE A 160 5.48 2.11 -11.05
N ASN A 161 4.43 1.51 -10.47
CA ASN A 161 4.21 0.07 -10.51
C ASN A 161 4.04 -0.46 -11.95
N ALA A 162 3.21 0.20 -12.76
CA ALA A 162 2.97 -0.17 -14.15
C ALA A 162 4.27 -0.09 -14.96
N TRP A 163 5.05 0.97 -14.78
CA TRP A 163 6.36 1.12 -15.41
C TRP A 163 7.31 -0.03 -15.04
N ARG A 164 7.43 -0.34 -13.74
CA ARG A 164 8.27 -1.44 -13.27
C ARG A 164 7.83 -2.77 -13.87
N ALA A 165 6.53 -3.04 -13.92
CA ALA A 165 5.99 -4.25 -14.54
C ALA A 165 6.35 -4.34 -16.03
N SER A 166 6.27 -3.25 -16.79
CA SER A 166 6.67 -3.20 -18.21
C SER A 166 8.17 -3.40 -18.40
N ARG A 167 9.00 -2.83 -17.51
CA ARG A 167 10.46 -3.05 -17.52
C ARG A 167 10.81 -4.53 -17.29
N ILE A 168 10.17 -5.17 -16.32
CA ILE A 168 10.37 -6.61 -16.03
C ILE A 168 10.00 -7.48 -17.24
N LYS A 169 8.96 -7.08 -17.99
CA LYS A 169 8.53 -7.78 -19.22
C LYS A 169 9.40 -7.47 -20.46
N GLY A 170 10.43 -6.63 -20.34
CA GLY A 170 11.26 -6.21 -21.48
C GLY A 170 10.55 -5.28 -22.48
N GLN A 171 9.44 -4.67 -22.08
CA GLN A 171 8.57 -3.85 -22.94
C GLN A 171 8.81 -2.34 -22.74
N ALA A 172 9.88 -1.97 -22.05
CA ALA A 172 10.13 -0.60 -21.63
C ALA A 172 10.67 0.29 -22.78
N SER A 173 9.79 1.11 -23.37
CA SER A 173 10.16 2.25 -24.22
C SER A 173 9.56 3.57 -23.70
N TYR A 174 9.71 3.89 -22.40
CA TYR A 174 9.33 5.22 -21.91
C TYR A 174 10.53 6.18 -21.97
N SER A 175 10.29 7.37 -22.52
CA SER A 175 11.29 8.43 -22.61
C SER A 175 11.65 8.99 -21.22
N GLN A 176 12.92 9.37 -21.04
CA GLN A 176 13.47 9.94 -19.80
C GLN A 176 12.77 11.23 -19.33
N ASN A 177 11.98 11.87 -20.20
CA ASN A 177 11.26 13.11 -19.93
C ASN A 177 10.09 12.92 -18.94
N HIS A 178 9.46 11.75 -18.89
CA HIS A 178 8.24 11.55 -18.09
C HIS A 178 8.49 11.54 -16.57
N TRP A 179 9.64 11.07 -16.09
CA TRP A 179 9.95 11.05 -14.64
C TRP A 179 10.07 12.46 -14.06
N THR A 180 10.58 13.40 -14.87
CA THR A 180 10.72 14.80 -14.49
C THR A 180 9.35 15.45 -14.28
N ASP A 181 8.36 15.08 -15.09
CA ASP A 181 7.00 15.57 -14.94
C ASP A 181 6.34 15.02 -13.67
N TRP A 182 6.62 13.76 -13.32
CA TRP A 182 6.11 13.13 -12.09
C TRP A 182 6.72 13.75 -10.83
N GLU A 183 8.01 14.05 -10.86
CA GLU A 183 8.71 14.75 -9.79
C GLU A 183 8.14 16.17 -9.61
N LYS A 184 7.96 16.92 -10.71
CA LYS A 184 7.31 18.25 -10.70
C LYS A 184 5.88 18.19 -10.18
N GLN A 185 5.10 17.16 -10.52
CA GLN A 185 3.76 16.96 -9.97
C GLN A 185 3.79 16.82 -8.45
N LEU A 186 4.72 16.03 -7.90
CA LEU A 186 4.89 15.89 -6.45
C LEU A 186 5.35 17.20 -5.78
N ASP A 187 6.26 17.95 -6.42
CA ASP A 187 6.81 19.18 -5.87
C ASP A 187 5.81 20.34 -5.88
N SER A 188 5.00 20.44 -6.93
CA SER A 188 3.96 21.47 -7.05
C SER A 188 2.71 21.17 -6.22
N TRP A 189 2.54 19.93 -5.76
CA TRP A 189 1.39 19.53 -4.98
C TRP A 189 1.48 20.03 -3.52
N ASN A 190 0.40 20.67 -3.08
CA ASN A 190 0.21 21.14 -1.71
C ASN A 190 -0.80 20.26 -0.96
N PRO A 191 -0.49 19.84 0.28
CA PRO A 191 -1.44 19.14 1.14
C PRO A 191 -2.73 19.92 1.34
N THR A 192 -3.87 19.24 1.21
CA THR A 192 -5.18 19.85 1.47
C THR A 192 -5.42 19.90 2.97
N ILE A 193 -5.65 21.11 3.48
CA ILE A 193 -6.05 21.38 4.86
C ILE A 193 -7.54 21.74 4.84
N ASP A 194 -8.36 21.00 5.58
CA ASP A 194 -9.77 21.34 5.75
C ASP A 194 -9.93 22.12 7.05
N TYR A 195 -10.24 23.41 6.96
CA TYR A 195 -10.39 24.29 8.11
C TYR A 195 -11.63 23.97 8.97
N GLY A 196 -12.48 23.02 8.56
CA GLY A 196 -13.59 22.50 9.37
C GLY A 196 -13.16 21.60 10.54
N ASP A 197 -11.95 21.03 10.48
CA ASP A 197 -11.37 20.23 11.56
C ASP A 197 -10.57 21.09 12.56
N GLY A 198 -10.52 20.68 13.82
CA GLY A 198 -9.70 21.34 14.85
C GLY A 198 -8.20 21.40 14.45
N PRO A 199 -7.45 22.43 14.90
CA PRO A 199 -6.10 22.74 14.40
C PRO A 199 -5.10 21.59 14.52
N ASN A 200 -5.21 20.75 15.55
CA ASN A 200 -4.34 19.58 15.74
C ASN A 200 -4.55 18.49 14.67
N ASN A 201 -5.79 18.25 14.25
CA ASN A 201 -6.10 17.27 13.21
C ASN A 201 -5.53 17.71 11.86
N ASN A 202 -5.55 19.02 11.59
CA ASN A 202 -4.99 19.62 10.38
C ASN A 202 -3.46 19.48 10.31
N ILE A 203 -2.76 19.74 11.41
CA ILE A 203 -1.29 19.54 11.48
C ILE A 203 -0.93 18.06 11.25
N MET A 204 -1.65 17.15 11.90
CA MET A 204 -1.40 15.72 11.76
C MET A 204 -1.65 15.23 10.32
N ARG A 205 -2.77 15.64 9.72
CA ARG A 205 -3.13 15.29 8.35
C ARG A 205 -2.09 15.82 7.35
N PHE A 206 -1.58 17.03 7.57
CA PHE A 206 -0.47 17.59 6.82
C PHE A 206 0.78 16.71 6.94
N MET A 207 1.16 16.29 8.15
CA MET A 207 2.33 15.42 8.35
C MET A 207 2.21 14.08 7.64
N ILE A 208 1.02 13.45 7.66
CA ILE A 208 0.77 12.18 6.96
C ILE A 208 0.90 12.38 5.45
N GLN A 209 0.22 13.41 4.92
CA GLN A 209 0.27 13.76 3.50
C GLN A 209 1.70 14.05 3.03
N GLU A 210 2.47 14.76 3.85
CA GLU A 210 3.88 15.04 3.59
C GLU A 210 4.72 13.77 3.60
N ALA A 211 4.52 12.89 4.58
CA ALA A 211 5.25 11.63 4.64
C ALA A 211 4.98 10.77 3.40
N TRP A 212 3.74 10.74 2.91
CA TRP A 212 3.39 10.09 1.64
C TRP A 212 4.07 10.71 0.44
N ARG A 213 4.18 12.05 0.37
CA ARG A 213 4.96 12.73 -0.69
C ARG A 213 6.40 12.24 -0.72
N GLN A 214 7.04 12.24 0.44
CA GLN A 214 8.45 11.86 0.56
C GLN A 214 8.68 10.39 0.27
N ALA A 215 7.79 9.53 0.75
CA ALA A 215 7.81 8.11 0.46
C ALA A 215 7.65 7.82 -1.05
N THR A 216 6.75 8.56 -1.71
CA THR A 216 6.54 8.46 -3.16
C THR A 216 7.78 8.93 -3.93
N LYS A 217 8.45 9.99 -3.48
CA LYS A 217 9.75 10.42 -4.05
C LYS A 217 10.80 9.32 -3.92
N ILE A 218 10.94 8.70 -2.75
CA ILE A 218 11.85 7.56 -2.55
C ILE A 218 11.55 6.46 -3.57
N TYR A 219 10.28 6.07 -3.73
CA TYR A 219 9.91 5.03 -4.69
C TYR A 219 10.12 5.45 -6.15
N LEU A 220 9.85 6.71 -6.51
CA LEU A 220 10.12 7.25 -7.84
C LEU A 220 11.62 7.12 -8.19
N TYR A 221 12.49 7.54 -7.26
CA TYR A 221 13.93 7.49 -7.47
C TYR A 221 14.45 6.06 -7.55
N LEU A 222 14.16 5.24 -6.54
CA LEU A 222 14.69 3.87 -6.49
C LEU A 222 14.03 2.94 -7.52
N GLY A 223 12.72 3.05 -7.70
CA GLY A 223 11.92 2.11 -8.48
C GLY A 223 11.77 2.47 -9.96
N ALA A 224 11.81 3.76 -10.33
CA ALA A 224 11.64 4.19 -11.72
C ALA A 224 12.90 4.78 -12.35
N LYS A 225 13.60 5.66 -11.63
CA LYS A 225 14.84 6.31 -12.11
C LYS A 225 16.08 5.43 -11.94
N ASP A 226 15.95 4.26 -11.32
CA ASP A 226 17.02 3.27 -11.13
C ASP A 226 18.24 3.83 -10.37
N VAL A 227 18.03 4.84 -9.53
CA VAL A 227 19.08 5.36 -8.65
C VAL A 227 19.12 4.58 -7.34
N ASN A 228 20.22 4.67 -6.61
CA ASN A 228 20.37 4.00 -5.32
C ASN A 228 20.13 4.96 -4.14
N SER A 229 20.12 4.42 -2.92
CA SER A 229 19.84 5.17 -1.70
C SER A 229 20.89 6.20 -1.29
N ALA A 230 22.03 6.31 -1.99
CA ALA A 230 23.02 7.37 -1.76
C ALA A 230 22.74 8.64 -2.59
N ASP A 231 21.75 8.62 -3.48
CA ASP A 231 21.31 9.84 -4.17
C ASP A 231 20.87 10.89 -3.13
N PRO A 232 21.40 12.13 -3.17
CA PRO A 232 21.09 13.16 -2.19
C PRO A 232 19.59 13.46 -2.06
N ARG A 233 18.81 13.28 -3.13
CA ARG A 233 17.36 13.48 -3.13
C ARG A 233 16.66 12.38 -2.34
N VAL A 234 17.14 11.14 -2.45
CA VAL A 234 16.65 10.00 -1.66
C VAL A 234 17.01 10.21 -0.18
N GLU A 235 18.25 10.59 0.12
CA GLU A 235 18.65 10.86 1.52
C GLU A 235 17.84 11.99 2.14
N THR A 236 17.57 13.05 1.38
CA THR A 236 16.74 14.18 1.84
C THR A 236 15.31 13.72 2.15
N ALA A 237 14.70 12.94 1.26
CA ALA A 237 13.36 12.41 1.46
C ALA A 237 13.29 11.49 2.70
N VAL A 238 14.28 10.60 2.89
CA VAL A 238 14.39 9.73 4.08
C VAL A 238 14.47 10.57 5.36
N GLN A 239 15.31 11.61 5.37
CA GLN A 239 15.43 12.51 6.52
C GLN A 239 14.12 13.25 6.83
N GLN A 240 13.38 13.66 5.80
CA GLN A 240 12.09 14.32 5.97
C GLN A 240 11.04 13.37 6.56
N VAL A 241 10.92 12.14 6.05
CA VAL A 241 10.05 11.12 6.67
C VAL A 241 10.43 10.90 8.13
N PHE A 242 11.73 10.76 8.42
CA PHE A 242 12.20 10.55 9.78
C PHE A 242 11.83 11.71 10.71
N LYS A 243 12.02 12.96 10.28
CA LYS A 243 11.64 14.15 11.06
C LYS A 243 10.14 14.18 11.37
N LEU A 244 9.30 13.93 10.38
CA LEU A 244 7.84 13.87 10.53
C LEU A 244 7.44 12.79 11.54
N VAL A 245 7.98 11.59 11.36
CA VAL A 245 7.70 10.43 12.23
C VAL A 245 8.15 10.66 13.67
N SER A 246 9.31 11.32 13.87
CA SER A 246 9.83 11.62 15.21
C SER A 246 9.01 12.66 15.98
N THR A 247 8.20 13.46 15.28
CA THR A 247 7.33 14.47 15.90
C THR A 247 6.06 13.82 16.48
N LEU A 248 5.75 12.60 16.06
CA LEU A 248 4.53 11.89 16.44
C LEU A 248 4.76 10.96 17.62
N LYS A 249 3.87 11.03 18.61
CA LYS A 249 3.91 10.13 19.76
C LYS A 249 3.60 8.70 19.31
N VAL A 250 4.40 7.75 19.79
CA VAL A 250 4.15 6.32 19.57
C VAL A 250 2.78 5.96 20.18
N GLY A 251 1.94 5.31 19.39
CA GLY A 251 0.59 4.89 19.82
C GLY A 251 -0.56 5.83 19.43
N ASP A 252 -0.28 6.92 18.71
CA ASP A 252 -1.32 7.71 18.04
C ASP A 252 -2.02 6.85 16.98
N TYR A 253 -3.36 6.92 16.92
CA TYR A 253 -4.17 6.18 15.97
C TYR A 253 -3.77 6.49 14.52
N LEU A 254 -3.38 7.74 14.27
CA LEU A 254 -2.98 8.20 12.95
C LEU A 254 -1.56 7.71 12.54
N GLY A 255 -0.82 7.12 13.49
CA GLY A 255 0.47 6.48 13.24
C GLY A 255 0.38 5.30 12.26
N THR A 256 -0.78 4.63 12.16
CA THR A 256 -0.98 3.51 11.22
C THR A 256 -0.89 3.94 9.76
N HIS A 257 -1.24 5.19 9.43
CA HIS A 257 -1.12 5.73 8.06
C HIS A 257 0.31 5.99 7.64
N LEU A 258 1.27 5.93 8.59
CA LEU A 258 2.68 6.14 8.33
C LEU A 258 3.47 4.83 8.16
N LEU A 259 2.82 3.68 8.33
CA LEU A 259 3.48 2.37 8.19
C LEU A 259 4.22 2.25 6.86
N ILE A 260 3.56 2.60 5.74
CA ILE A 260 4.14 2.52 4.40
C ILE A 260 5.19 3.61 4.15
N PRO A 261 4.95 4.89 4.49
CA PRO A 261 6.01 5.89 4.48
C PRO A 261 7.27 5.49 5.27
N CYS A 262 7.11 4.94 6.47
CA CYS A 262 8.19 4.41 7.28
C CYS A 262 8.90 3.23 6.60
N LEU A 263 8.15 2.37 5.90
CA LEU A 263 8.71 1.21 5.20
C LEU A 263 9.62 1.67 4.07
N LEU A 264 9.13 2.57 3.21
CA LEU A 264 9.92 3.10 2.10
C LEU A 264 11.14 3.89 2.59
N ALA A 265 11.00 4.68 3.66
CA ALA A 265 12.15 5.33 4.29
C ALA A 265 13.14 4.32 4.90
N GLY A 266 12.65 3.21 5.46
CA GLY A 266 13.45 2.12 6.02
C GLY A 266 14.24 1.36 4.96
N VAL A 267 13.61 1.08 3.81
CA VAL A 267 14.27 0.52 2.63
C VAL A 267 15.46 1.39 2.23
N ALA A 268 15.24 2.69 2.08
CA ALA A 268 16.29 3.63 1.67
C ALA A 268 17.24 4.08 2.81
N ALA A 269 17.04 3.63 4.05
CA ALA A 269 17.82 4.09 5.19
C ALA A 269 19.25 3.56 5.16
N ARG A 270 20.22 4.47 5.15
CA ARG A 270 21.66 4.15 5.22
C ARG A 270 22.28 4.35 6.61
N ARG A 271 21.69 5.22 7.43
CA ARG A 271 22.21 5.55 8.77
C ARG A 271 21.64 4.60 9.80
N GLU A 272 22.50 3.99 10.61
CA GLU A 272 22.09 3.01 11.63
C GLU A 272 21.08 3.60 12.63
N LYS A 273 21.25 4.88 12.99
CA LYS A 273 20.26 5.61 13.82
C LYS A 273 18.86 5.61 13.21
N HIS A 274 18.73 5.78 11.89
CA HIS A 274 17.42 5.75 11.23
C HIS A 274 16.87 4.33 11.18
N ARG A 275 17.72 3.33 10.86
CA ARG A 275 17.35 1.90 10.82
C ARG A 275 16.80 1.42 12.16
N ALA A 276 17.54 1.67 13.25
CA ALA A 276 17.14 1.27 14.60
C ALA A 276 15.80 1.89 15.03
N ALA A 277 15.59 3.17 14.75
CA ALA A 277 14.36 3.88 15.10
C ALA A 277 13.15 3.38 14.29
N LEU A 278 13.31 3.15 12.98
CA LEU A 278 12.24 2.61 12.14
C LEU A 278 11.92 1.16 12.53
N ARG A 279 12.94 0.33 12.78
CA ARG A 279 12.81 -1.04 13.29
C ARG A 279 11.99 -1.11 14.57
N SER A 280 12.33 -0.27 15.56
CA SER A 280 11.59 -0.18 16.82
C SER A 280 10.12 0.17 16.57
N ARG A 281 9.84 1.09 15.65
CA ARG A 281 8.47 1.46 15.30
C ARG A 281 7.68 0.30 14.70
N PHE A 282 8.24 -0.47 13.76
CA PHE A 282 7.59 -1.65 13.20
C PHE A 282 7.30 -2.72 14.25
N ALA A 283 8.23 -2.95 15.18
CA ALA A 283 8.04 -3.88 16.28
C ALA A 283 6.91 -3.42 17.24
N HIS A 284 6.78 -2.12 17.49
CA HIS A 284 5.72 -1.56 18.34
C HIS A 284 4.36 -1.44 17.63
N GLU A 285 4.33 -1.13 16.33
CA GLU A 285 3.10 -1.08 15.52
C GLU A 285 2.54 -2.47 15.24
N ALA A 286 3.39 -3.51 15.21
CA ALA A 286 2.96 -4.91 15.15
C ALA A 286 2.03 -5.32 16.29
N LEU A 287 2.07 -4.60 17.43
CA LEU A 287 1.23 -4.85 18.60
C LEU A 287 -0.13 -4.15 18.54
N ARG A 288 -0.40 -3.28 17.54
CA ARG A 288 -1.61 -2.42 17.56
C ARG A 288 -2.33 -2.31 16.21
N LYS A 289 -3.55 -2.85 16.23
CA LYS A 289 -4.71 -2.58 15.37
C LYS A 289 -4.64 -3.08 13.92
N VAL A 290 -5.84 -3.38 13.41
CA VAL A 290 -6.14 -3.74 12.02
C VAL A 290 -5.60 -2.64 11.12
N SER A 291 -4.54 -2.93 10.36
CA SER A 291 -4.05 -2.02 9.33
C SER A 291 -5.11 -1.92 8.24
N VAL A 292 -5.58 -0.69 7.97
CA VAL A 292 -6.51 -0.40 6.87
C VAL A 292 -5.89 -0.80 5.51
N LEU A 293 -4.56 -0.86 5.43
CA LEU A 293 -3.80 -1.18 4.22
C LEU A 293 -3.44 -2.67 4.08
N MET A 294 -4.10 -3.57 4.81
CA MET A 294 -3.86 -5.03 4.72
C MET A 294 -2.39 -5.43 4.94
N LEU A 295 -1.69 -4.78 5.88
CA LEU A 295 -0.27 -5.08 6.15
C LEU A 295 -0.02 -5.38 7.62
N ARG A 296 0.80 -6.39 7.86
CA ARG A 296 1.32 -6.73 9.17
C ARG A 296 2.76 -6.22 9.29
N GLY A 297 2.94 -5.09 9.95
CA GLY A 297 4.25 -4.41 10.04
C GLY A 297 5.39 -5.29 10.57
N SER A 298 5.11 -6.26 11.46
CA SER A 298 6.13 -7.20 11.95
C SER A 298 6.77 -8.03 10.85
N ASP A 299 6.05 -8.34 9.77
CA ASP A 299 6.54 -9.22 8.73
C ASP A 299 7.63 -8.53 7.90
N PHE A 300 7.66 -7.19 7.90
CA PHE A 300 8.68 -6.40 7.23
C PHE A 300 9.94 -6.17 8.07
N VAL A 301 9.91 -6.48 9.37
CA VAL A 301 11.09 -6.43 10.24
C VAL A 301 12.22 -7.37 9.75
N PRO A 302 11.97 -8.67 9.49
CA PRO A 302 13.00 -9.56 8.95
C PRO A 302 13.40 -9.19 7.52
N VAL A 303 12.49 -8.65 6.71
CA VAL A 303 12.80 -8.13 5.36
C VAL A 303 13.85 -7.01 5.44
N LEU A 304 13.60 -6.03 6.30
CA LEU A 304 14.51 -4.90 6.51
C LEU A 304 15.84 -5.36 7.14
N ASP A 305 15.83 -6.32 8.07
CA ASP A 305 17.07 -6.90 8.59
C ASP A 305 17.91 -7.56 7.51
N HIS A 306 17.29 -8.40 6.68
CA HIS A 306 17.97 -9.06 5.59
C HIS A 306 18.58 -8.02 4.63
N LEU A 307 17.83 -6.97 4.29
CA LEU A 307 18.32 -5.88 3.45
C LEU A 307 19.51 -5.14 4.09
N TRP A 308 19.39 -4.75 5.36
CA TRP A 308 20.37 -3.91 6.05
C TRP A 308 21.65 -4.65 6.41
N HIS A 309 21.58 -5.95 6.70
CA HIS A 309 22.76 -6.79 6.97
C HIS A 309 23.34 -7.45 5.72
N GLY A 310 22.57 -7.50 4.62
CA GLY A 310 23.01 -7.94 3.30
C GLY A 310 23.52 -6.79 2.44
N ALA A 311 22.74 -6.43 1.42
CA ALA A 311 23.10 -5.42 0.41
C ALA A 311 23.43 -4.04 1.04
N GLY A 312 22.72 -3.67 2.10
CA GLY A 312 22.88 -2.40 2.80
C GLY A 312 23.87 -2.43 3.98
N SER A 313 24.67 -3.49 4.12
CA SER A 313 25.64 -3.61 5.22
C SER A 313 26.55 -2.38 5.30
N GLU A 314 26.88 -1.95 6.52
CA GLU A 314 27.76 -0.79 6.77
C GLU A 314 27.25 0.53 6.14
N GLY A 315 25.96 0.63 5.86
CA GLY A 315 25.35 1.81 5.23
C GLY A 315 25.65 1.92 3.72
N ARG A 316 26.00 0.80 3.07
CA ARG A 316 26.13 0.73 1.61
C ARG A 316 24.84 1.15 0.91
N PRO A 317 24.94 1.79 -0.27
CA PRO A 317 23.76 2.15 -1.05
C PRO A 317 23.00 0.90 -1.48
N ILE A 318 21.68 0.97 -1.45
CA ILE A 318 20.78 -0.10 -1.89
C ILE A 318 19.94 0.40 -3.06
N THR A 319 19.56 -0.53 -3.92
CA THR A 319 18.62 -0.32 -5.02
C THR A 319 17.23 -0.83 -4.64
N TRP A 320 16.23 -0.54 -5.46
CA TRP A 320 14.91 -1.14 -5.26
C TRP A 320 14.93 -2.66 -5.44
N GLU A 321 15.75 -3.22 -6.34
CA GLU A 321 15.79 -4.68 -6.55
C GLU A 321 16.38 -5.43 -5.34
N ASP A 322 17.34 -4.83 -4.62
CA ASP A 322 17.85 -5.40 -3.36
C ASP A 322 16.72 -5.58 -2.32
N TYR A 323 15.79 -4.62 -2.28
CA TYR A 323 14.59 -4.71 -1.46
C TYR A 323 13.64 -5.81 -1.93
N VAL A 324 13.34 -5.87 -3.23
CA VAL A 324 12.49 -6.93 -3.81
C VAL A 324 13.06 -8.32 -3.50
N GLN A 325 14.39 -8.48 -3.62
CA GLN A 325 15.04 -9.74 -3.29
C GLN A 325 14.90 -10.09 -1.80
N SER A 326 15.02 -9.10 -0.92
CA SER A 326 14.79 -9.29 0.52
C SER A 326 13.33 -9.68 0.83
N CYS A 327 12.36 -9.12 0.11
CA CYS A 327 10.96 -9.54 0.20
C CYS A 327 10.77 -10.99 -0.26
N ARG A 328 11.32 -11.39 -1.40
CA ARG A 328 11.21 -12.77 -1.91
C ARG A 328 11.78 -13.78 -0.91
N THR A 329 12.93 -13.47 -0.30
CA THR A 329 13.58 -14.35 0.67
C THR A 329 12.77 -14.52 1.95
N ASN A 330 12.12 -13.46 2.46
CA ASN A 330 11.52 -13.47 3.80
C ASN A 330 9.99 -13.58 3.81
N LEU A 331 9.32 -13.21 2.72
CA LEU A 331 7.85 -13.21 2.64
C LEU A 331 7.29 -14.35 1.77
N LEU A 332 8.10 -15.12 1.03
CA LEU A 332 7.65 -16.26 0.20
C LEU A 332 6.45 -15.93 -0.70
N ILE A 333 6.49 -14.76 -1.35
CA ILE A 333 5.38 -14.16 -2.14
C ILE A 333 5.44 -14.43 -3.63
#